data_AF-A0A1L5KQQ5-F1
#
_entry.id   AF-A0A1L5KQQ5-F1
#
_cell.length_a   1.000
_cell.length_b   1.000
_cell.length_c   1.000
_cell.angle_alpha   90.00
_cell.angle_beta   90.00
_cell.angle_gamma   90.00
#
_symmetry.space_group_name_H-M   'P 1'
#
loop_
_entity.id
_entity.type
_entity.pdbx_description
1 polymer ?
#
loop_
_entity_poly.entity_id
_entity_poly.type
_entity_poly.pdbx_seq_one_letter_code
_entity_poly.pdbx_strand_id
1 'polypeptide(L)'
;TVDKGTHDKHLSVLDYKKEQRAKEIAVLETVKAEKENQVESQERRLKELAPAVKNMERLAADFSANPEEILPEPGTLETGRAYREKKAKPLLAQIVKVLRSLYLAYVELRGKFERLQGDYGRVRESNIRLSDRLQEVKLENKAMRQVSADYERVKRAFGPEQVDRILEAAYQQEHAEKERKRAAKSKIRIDAR
;
A
#
# COMPACT_ATOMS: atom_id res chain seq x y z
N THR A 1 35.81 42.26 4.08
CA THR A 1 34.88 41.70 3.08
C THR A 1 35.25 40.25 2.87
N VAL A 2 34.26 39.38 2.68
CA VAL A 2 34.37 37.91 2.55
C VAL A 2 34.60 37.26 3.93
N ASP A 3 33.58 36.65 4.55
CA ASP A 3 33.34 35.23 4.29
C ASP A 3 31.85 34.84 4.50
N LYS A 4 31.03 35.05 3.48
CA LYS A 4 29.62 34.63 3.44
C LYS A 4 29.43 33.18 2.95
N GLY A 5 30.51 32.53 2.52
CA GLY A 5 30.46 31.27 1.75
C GLY A 5 30.17 30.01 2.58
N THR A 6 30.42 30.02 3.89
CA THR A 6 30.17 28.87 4.79
C THR A 6 28.78 28.91 5.44
N HIS A 7 28.26 30.11 5.76
CA HIS A 7 26.88 30.29 6.19
C HIS A 7 25.89 29.84 5.09
N ASP A 8 26.19 30.13 3.83
CA ASP A 8 25.42 29.67 2.66
C ASP A 8 25.38 28.14 2.54
N LYS A 9 26.50 27.44 2.81
CA LYS A 9 26.53 25.96 2.73
C LYS A 9 25.68 25.29 3.80
N HIS A 10 25.64 25.81 5.03
CA HIS A 10 24.82 25.27 6.12
C HIS A 10 23.33 25.62 5.96
N LEU A 11 23.00 26.80 5.43
CA LEU A 11 21.65 27.10 4.95
C LEU A 11 21.23 26.07 3.90
N SER A 12 22.13 25.74 2.95
CA SER A 12 21.82 24.79 1.87
C SER A 12 21.47 23.38 2.36
N VAL A 13 22.07 22.88 3.46
CA VAL A 13 21.73 21.55 4.00
C VAL A 13 20.39 21.57 4.73
N LEU A 14 20.08 22.64 5.45
CA LEU A 14 18.78 22.80 6.10
C LEU A 14 17.67 22.99 5.07
N ASP A 15 17.93 23.76 4.03
CA ASP A 15 17.00 24.01 2.93
C ASP A 15 16.83 22.74 2.09
N TYR A 16 17.89 21.98 1.82
CA TYR A 16 17.80 20.64 1.23
C TYR A 16 16.93 19.70 2.07
N LYS A 17 17.08 19.68 3.39
CA LYS A 17 16.24 18.85 4.29
C LYS A 17 14.78 19.34 4.37
N LYS A 18 14.52 20.64 4.22
CA LYS A 18 13.16 21.18 4.11
C LYS A 18 12.53 20.81 2.78
N GLU A 19 13.30 20.90 1.70
CA GLU A 19 12.86 20.54 0.35
C GLU A 19 12.56 19.04 0.24
N GLN A 20 13.39 18.18 0.84
CA GLN A 20 13.12 16.74 0.92
C GLN A 20 11.85 16.44 1.73
N ARG A 21 11.61 17.13 2.85
CA ARG A 21 10.37 16.99 3.62
C ARG A 21 9.15 17.48 2.85
N ALA A 22 9.27 18.56 2.09
CA ALA A 22 8.19 19.06 1.23
C ALA A 22 7.85 18.04 0.13
N LYS A 23 8.86 17.39 -0.46
CA LYS A 23 8.68 16.30 -1.43
C LYS A 23 7.99 15.09 -0.79
N GLU A 24 8.39 14.70 0.43
CA GLU A 24 7.78 13.58 1.14
C GLU A 24 6.31 13.87 1.53
N ILE A 25 6.00 15.09 1.99
CA ILE A 25 4.63 15.51 2.29
C ILE A 25 3.77 15.50 1.02
N ALA A 26 4.29 16.03 -0.09
CA ALA A 26 3.57 15.99 -1.37
C ALA A 26 3.26 14.55 -1.81
N VAL A 27 4.22 13.62 -1.65
CA VAL A 27 4.01 12.20 -1.95
C VAL A 27 2.96 11.56 -1.01
N LEU A 28 2.97 11.91 0.28
CA LEU A 28 1.98 11.41 1.22
C LEU A 28 0.59 11.97 0.93
N GLU A 29 0.49 13.23 0.53
CA GLU A 29 -0.77 13.86 0.11
C GLU A 29 -1.32 13.21 -1.15
N THR A 30 -0.48 12.89 -2.15
CA THR A 30 -0.93 12.15 -3.33
C THR A 30 -1.41 10.75 -2.99
N VAL A 31 -0.69 10.00 -2.15
CA VAL A 31 -1.09 8.66 -1.72
C VAL A 31 -2.39 8.71 -0.92
N LYS A 32 -2.57 9.73 -0.06
CA LYS A 32 -3.82 9.93 0.68
C LYS A 32 -4.99 10.16 -0.26
N ALA A 33 -4.84 11.05 -1.24
CA ALA A 33 -5.87 11.32 -2.25
C ALA A 33 -6.22 10.08 -3.08
N GLU A 34 -5.21 9.28 -3.48
CA GLU A 34 -5.44 8.00 -4.17
C GLU A 34 -6.24 7.00 -3.31
N LYS A 35 -5.95 6.94 -2.01
CA LYS A 35 -6.66 6.06 -1.08
C LYS A 35 -8.09 6.52 -0.83
N GLU A 36 -8.32 7.81 -0.68
CA GLU A 36 -9.67 8.39 -0.57
C GLU A 36 -10.50 8.07 -1.82
N ASN A 37 -9.93 8.25 -3.02
CA ASN A 37 -10.59 7.87 -4.27
C ASN A 37 -10.87 6.36 -4.37
N GLN A 38 -9.97 5.50 -3.88
CA GLN A 38 -10.21 4.05 -3.81
C GLN A 38 -11.39 3.71 -2.88
N VAL A 39 -11.46 4.32 -1.70
CA VAL A 39 -12.56 4.12 -0.75
C VAL A 39 -13.88 4.57 -1.38
N GLU A 40 -13.91 5.74 -1.98
CA GLU A 40 -15.13 6.27 -2.61
C GLU A 40 -15.61 5.40 -3.78
N SER A 41 -14.68 4.86 -4.58
CA SER A 41 -14.98 3.89 -5.65
C SER A 41 -15.57 2.58 -5.09
N GLN A 42 -15.02 2.08 -3.98
CA GLN A 42 -15.54 0.88 -3.32
C GLN A 42 -16.93 1.11 -2.73
N GLU A 43 -17.19 2.28 -2.13
CA GLU A 43 -18.51 2.65 -1.62
C GLU A 43 -19.56 2.77 -2.74
N ARG A 44 -19.18 3.32 -3.90
CA ARG A 44 -20.07 3.37 -5.08
C ARG A 44 -20.41 1.97 -5.58
N ARG A 45 -19.42 1.08 -5.70
CA ARG A 45 -19.64 -0.33 -6.07
C ARG A 45 -20.53 -1.07 -5.08
N LEU A 46 -20.41 -0.78 -3.78
CA LEU A 46 -21.31 -1.34 -2.75
C LEU A 46 -22.76 -0.86 -2.95
N LYS A 47 -22.97 0.43 -3.24
CA LYS A 47 -24.29 1.00 -3.54
C LYS A 47 -24.90 0.40 -4.81
N GLU A 48 -24.09 0.16 -5.84
CA GLU A 48 -24.52 -0.49 -7.09
C GLU A 48 -24.88 -1.98 -6.89
N LEU A 49 -24.22 -2.68 -5.97
CA LEU A 49 -24.50 -4.09 -5.66
C LEU A 49 -25.74 -4.27 -4.78
N ALA A 50 -26.13 -3.28 -3.99
CA ALA A 50 -27.30 -3.33 -3.11
C ALA A 50 -28.61 -3.80 -3.79
N PRO A 51 -29.03 -3.28 -4.97
CA PRO A 51 -30.23 -3.77 -5.65
C PRO A 51 -30.09 -5.20 -6.18
N ALA A 52 -28.88 -5.60 -6.61
CA ALA A 52 -28.63 -6.97 -7.06
C ALA A 52 -28.73 -7.99 -5.91
N VAL A 53 -28.24 -7.63 -4.72
CA VAL A 53 -28.38 -8.43 -3.50
C VAL A 53 -29.86 -8.56 -3.10
N LYS A 54 -30.61 -7.46 -3.11
CA LYS A 54 -32.06 -7.49 -2.82
C LYS A 54 -32.85 -8.34 -3.83
N ASN A 55 -32.48 -8.33 -5.10
CA ASN A 55 -33.07 -9.21 -6.12
C ASN A 55 -32.71 -10.68 -5.88
N MET A 56 -31.48 -10.97 -5.45
CA MET A 56 -31.07 -12.32 -5.06
C MET A 56 -31.81 -12.82 -3.81
N GLU A 57 -32.02 -11.97 -2.81
CA GLU A 57 -32.82 -12.30 -1.62
C GLU A 57 -34.28 -12.61 -1.98
N ARG A 58 -34.88 -11.84 -2.89
CA ARG A 58 -36.23 -12.10 -3.39
C ARG A 58 -36.32 -13.43 -4.14
N LEU A 59 -35.37 -13.70 -5.04
CA LEU A 59 -35.32 -14.98 -5.75
C LEU A 59 -35.09 -16.14 -4.77
N ALA A 60 -34.24 -15.98 -3.77
CA ALA A 60 -34.06 -16.99 -2.73
C ALA A 60 -35.37 -17.25 -1.96
N ALA A 61 -36.14 -16.21 -1.61
CA ALA A 61 -37.43 -16.34 -0.96
C ALA A 61 -38.46 -17.06 -1.86
N ASP A 62 -38.58 -16.64 -3.12
CA ASP A 62 -39.53 -17.20 -4.11
C ASP A 62 -39.23 -18.69 -4.42
N PHE A 63 -37.97 -19.13 -4.29
CA PHE A 63 -37.55 -20.52 -4.54
C PHE A 63 -37.19 -21.33 -3.27
N SER A 64 -37.38 -20.76 -2.07
CA SER A 64 -37.18 -21.45 -0.78
C SER A 64 -38.41 -22.20 -0.26
N ALA A 65 -39.56 -22.07 -0.94
CA ALA A 65 -40.80 -22.74 -0.58
C ALA A 65 -40.72 -24.27 -0.72
N ASN A 66 -41.59 -24.99 0.00
CA ASN A 66 -41.62 -26.46 -0.03
C ASN A 66 -41.83 -26.96 -1.48
N PRO A 67 -41.13 -28.02 -1.93
CA PRO A 67 -41.27 -28.52 -3.30
C PRO A 67 -42.72 -28.87 -3.70
N GLU A 68 -43.53 -29.27 -2.70
CA GLU A 68 -44.95 -29.60 -2.84
C GLU A 68 -45.83 -28.37 -3.11
N GLU A 69 -45.37 -27.14 -2.79
CA GLU A 69 -46.06 -25.88 -3.08
C GLU A 69 -45.67 -25.30 -4.47
N ILE A 70 -44.58 -25.78 -5.07
CA ILE A 70 -44.05 -25.31 -6.36
C ILE A 70 -44.57 -26.18 -7.52
N LEU A 71 -44.89 -27.45 -7.24
CA LEU A 71 -45.46 -28.37 -8.23
C LEU A 71 -46.92 -27.96 -8.56
N PRO A 72 -47.23 -27.62 -9.83
CA PRO A 72 -48.59 -27.22 -10.18
C PRO A 72 -49.58 -28.36 -9.92
N GLU A 73 -50.79 -28.11 -9.48
CA GLU A 73 -51.76 -29.19 -9.26
C GLU A 73 -52.09 -29.94 -10.57
N PRO A 74 -52.32 -31.26 -10.52
CA PRO A 74 -52.75 -32.03 -11.68
C PRO A 74 -54.16 -31.62 -12.11
N GLY A 75 -54.38 -31.49 -13.42
CA GLY A 75 -55.73 -31.22 -13.95
C GLY A 75 -56.68 -32.40 -13.73
N THR A 76 -57.99 -32.15 -13.70
CA THR A 76 -59.04 -33.14 -13.37
C THR A 76 -59.04 -34.42 -14.22
N LEU A 77 -58.45 -34.40 -15.42
CA LEU A 77 -58.27 -35.56 -16.31
C LEU A 77 -56.83 -35.68 -16.83
N GLU A 78 -55.87 -35.03 -16.16
CA GLU A 78 -54.47 -35.06 -16.59
C GLU A 78 -53.83 -36.40 -16.21
N THR A 79 -53.38 -37.16 -17.22
CA THR A 79 -52.63 -38.39 -16.95
C THR A 79 -51.30 -38.08 -16.26
N GLY A 80 -50.85 -38.95 -15.35
CA GLY A 80 -49.57 -38.77 -14.66
C GLY A 80 -48.36 -38.65 -15.59
N ARG A 81 -48.44 -39.24 -16.79
CA ARG A 81 -47.43 -39.05 -17.85
C ARG A 81 -47.46 -37.63 -18.42
N ALA A 82 -48.64 -37.09 -18.73
CA ALA A 82 -48.78 -35.72 -19.21
C ALA A 82 -48.28 -34.72 -18.16
N TYR A 83 -48.65 -34.93 -16.90
CA TYR A 83 -48.18 -34.13 -15.77
C TYR A 83 -46.66 -34.11 -15.64
N ARG A 84 -46.02 -35.30 -15.68
CA ARG A 84 -44.57 -35.43 -15.58
C ARG A 84 -43.85 -34.68 -16.70
N GLU A 85 -44.27 -34.86 -17.94
CA GLU A 85 -43.60 -34.27 -19.10
C GLU A 85 -43.84 -32.77 -19.23
N LYS A 86 -45.05 -32.29 -18.91
CA LYS A 86 -45.44 -30.89 -19.14
C LYS A 86 -45.23 -29.97 -17.95
N LYS A 87 -45.21 -30.49 -16.72
CA LYS A 87 -45.13 -29.69 -15.49
C LYS A 87 -43.87 -30.01 -14.68
N ALA A 88 -43.70 -31.28 -14.27
CA ALA A 88 -42.61 -31.65 -13.37
C ALA A 88 -41.22 -31.54 -14.01
N LYS A 89 -41.01 -32.06 -15.22
CA LYS A 89 -39.72 -32.00 -15.92
C LYS A 89 -39.30 -30.57 -16.26
N PRO A 90 -40.16 -29.69 -16.82
CA PRO A 90 -39.80 -28.30 -17.07
C PRO A 90 -39.45 -27.54 -15.79
N LEU A 91 -40.19 -27.76 -14.70
CA LEU A 91 -39.89 -27.15 -13.40
C LEU A 91 -38.52 -27.59 -12.88
N LEU A 92 -38.22 -28.89 -12.91
CA LEU A 92 -36.91 -29.41 -12.52
C LEU A 92 -35.77 -28.83 -13.37
N ALA A 93 -35.99 -28.65 -14.68
CA ALA A 93 -35.01 -28.03 -15.56
C ALA A 93 -34.76 -26.55 -15.18
N GLN A 94 -35.79 -25.80 -14.81
CA GLN A 94 -35.67 -24.43 -14.31
C GLN A 94 -34.90 -24.38 -12.99
N ILE A 95 -35.21 -25.27 -12.04
CA ILE A 95 -34.50 -25.37 -10.76
C ILE A 95 -33.01 -25.67 -10.98
N VAL A 96 -32.69 -26.65 -11.83
CA VAL A 96 -31.30 -27.00 -12.15
C VAL A 96 -30.57 -25.82 -12.82
N LYS A 97 -31.25 -25.04 -13.67
CA LYS A 97 -30.68 -23.84 -14.29
C LYS A 97 -30.34 -22.79 -13.24
N VAL A 98 -31.26 -22.53 -12.30
CA VAL A 98 -31.04 -21.59 -11.18
C VAL A 98 -29.87 -22.05 -10.31
N LEU A 99 -29.85 -23.32 -9.91
CA LEU A 99 -28.76 -23.90 -9.11
C LEU A 99 -27.39 -23.75 -9.80
N ARG A 100 -27.31 -24.02 -11.11
CA ARG A 100 -26.08 -23.83 -11.88
C ARG A 100 -25.63 -22.37 -11.89
N SER A 101 -26.56 -21.42 -12.07
CA SER A 101 -26.24 -20.00 -12.06
C SER A 101 -25.79 -19.52 -10.67
N LEU A 102 -26.42 -19.99 -9.59
CA LEU A 102 -26.02 -19.69 -8.22
C LEU A 102 -24.62 -20.24 -7.91
N TYR A 103 -24.34 -21.47 -8.33
CA TYR A 103 -23.01 -22.05 -8.15
C TYR A 103 -21.92 -21.26 -8.90
N LEU A 104 -22.19 -20.86 -10.15
CA LEU A 104 -21.26 -20.03 -10.92
C LEU A 104 -21.00 -18.69 -10.22
N ALA A 105 -22.06 -18.01 -9.78
CA ALA A 105 -21.95 -16.75 -9.05
C ALA A 105 -21.16 -16.90 -7.73
N TYR A 106 -21.35 -18.01 -7.01
CA TYR A 106 -20.57 -18.33 -5.81
C TYR A 106 -19.08 -18.50 -6.13
N VAL A 107 -18.74 -19.28 -7.15
CA VAL A 107 -17.34 -19.50 -7.56
C VAL A 107 -16.68 -18.19 -7.98
N GLU A 108 -17.37 -17.35 -8.74
CA GLU A 108 -16.88 -16.03 -9.12
C GLU A 108 -16.65 -15.11 -7.91
N LEU A 109 -17.61 -15.10 -6.97
CA LEU A 109 -17.52 -14.29 -5.76
C LEU A 109 -16.35 -14.76 -4.88
N ARG A 110 -16.21 -16.07 -4.70
CA ARG A 110 -15.08 -16.67 -3.99
C ARG A 110 -13.74 -16.28 -4.63
N GLY A 111 -13.63 -16.34 -5.95
CA GLY A 111 -12.41 -15.93 -6.66
C GLY A 111 -12.11 -14.42 -6.57
N LYS A 112 -13.14 -13.57 -6.42
CA LYS A 112 -12.94 -12.13 -6.12
C LYS A 112 -12.47 -11.93 -4.67
N PHE A 113 -13.02 -12.69 -3.73
CA PHE A 113 -12.65 -12.65 -2.32
C PHE A 113 -11.20 -13.09 -2.08
N GLU A 114 -10.77 -14.20 -2.68
CA GLU A 114 -9.39 -14.70 -2.58
C GLU A 114 -8.38 -13.66 -3.11
N ARG A 115 -8.69 -13.00 -4.23
CA ARG A 115 -7.87 -11.89 -4.76
C ARG A 115 -7.81 -10.70 -3.80
N LEU A 116 -8.96 -10.27 -3.28
CA LEU A 116 -9.03 -9.16 -2.33
C LEU A 116 -8.23 -9.46 -1.05
N GLN A 117 -8.30 -10.70 -0.55
CA GLN A 117 -7.55 -11.13 0.62
C GLN A 117 -6.03 -11.09 0.36
N GLY A 118 -5.59 -11.49 -0.84
CA GLY A 118 -4.19 -11.38 -1.25
C GLY A 118 -3.72 -9.92 -1.34
N ASP A 119 -4.52 -9.03 -1.93
CA ASP A 119 -4.23 -7.59 -2.00
C ASP A 119 -4.13 -6.96 -0.61
N TYR A 120 -5.07 -7.30 0.28
CA TYR A 120 -5.06 -6.84 1.66
C TYR A 120 -3.79 -7.29 2.41
N GLY A 121 -3.38 -8.55 2.24
CA GLY A 121 -2.13 -9.06 2.80
C GLY A 121 -0.91 -8.24 2.35
N ARG A 122 -0.79 -7.98 1.04
CA ARG A 122 0.30 -7.18 0.46
C ARG A 122 0.34 -5.76 1.01
N VAL A 123 -0.82 -5.09 1.06
CA VAL A 123 -0.92 -3.72 1.59
C VAL A 123 -0.58 -3.69 3.08
N ARG A 124 -1.04 -4.68 3.85
CA ARG A 124 -0.74 -4.80 5.28
C ARG A 124 0.76 -4.96 5.52
N GLU A 125 1.43 -5.84 4.80
CA GLU A 125 2.89 -6.01 4.89
C GLU A 125 3.65 -4.75 4.49
N SER A 126 3.21 -4.06 3.43
CA SER A 126 3.80 -2.78 3.05
C SER A 126 3.64 -1.73 4.15
N ASN A 127 2.49 -1.69 4.82
CA ASN A 127 2.23 -0.77 5.91
C ASN A 127 3.12 -1.04 7.12
N ILE A 128 3.37 -2.31 7.44
CA ILE A 128 4.31 -2.72 8.50
C ILE A 128 5.72 -2.21 8.16
N ARG A 129 6.21 -2.49 6.95
CA ARG A 129 7.55 -2.02 6.52
C ARG A 129 7.69 -0.50 6.56
N LEU A 130 6.65 0.23 6.14
CA LEU A 130 6.64 1.69 6.21
C LEU A 130 6.64 2.19 7.65
N SER A 131 5.93 1.50 8.55
CA SER A 131 5.90 1.83 9.98
C SER A 131 7.27 1.63 10.63
N ASP A 132 7.95 0.53 10.32
CA ASP A 132 9.30 0.26 10.80
C ASP A 132 10.29 1.31 10.29
N ARG A 133 10.25 1.62 8.98
CA ARG A 133 11.12 2.65 8.39
C ARG A 133 10.85 4.04 8.98
N LEU A 134 9.59 4.35 9.28
CA LEU A 134 9.23 5.60 9.94
C LEU A 134 9.81 5.70 11.35
N GLN A 135 9.82 4.60 12.11
CA GLN A 135 10.44 4.56 13.43
C GLN A 135 11.96 4.75 13.33
N GLU A 136 12.62 4.07 12.39
CA GLU A 136 14.05 4.22 12.13
C GLU A 136 14.42 5.68 11.81
N VAL A 137 13.71 6.29 10.85
CA VAL A 137 13.93 7.70 10.47
C VAL A 137 13.67 8.66 11.65
N LYS A 138 12.70 8.36 12.53
CA LYS A 138 12.47 9.16 13.75
C LYS A 138 13.65 9.08 14.71
N LEU A 139 14.24 7.90 14.89
CA LEU A 139 15.42 7.71 15.73
C LEU A 139 16.64 8.42 15.14
N GLU A 140 16.88 8.26 13.84
CA GLU A 140 17.95 8.99 13.13
C GLU A 140 17.78 10.50 13.26
N ASN A 141 16.55 11.02 13.11
CA ASN A 141 16.28 12.44 13.26
C ASN A 141 16.59 12.93 14.69
N LYS A 142 16.23 12.14 15.71
CA LYS A 142 16.55 12.46 17.11
C LYS A 142 18.06 12.51 17.34
N ALA A 143 18.80 11.53 16.83
CA ALA A 143 20.26 11.52 16.92
C ALA A 143 20.89 12.73 16.21
N MET A 144 20.42 13.05 14.99
CA MET A 144 20.89 14.22 14.25
C MET A 144 20.61 15.54 14.97
N ARG A 145 19.47 15.68 15.66
CA ARG A 145 19.17 16.85 16.48
C ARG A 145 20.12 16.97 17.67
N GLN A 146 20.49 15.85 18.30
CA GLN A 146 21.47 15.84 19.39
C GLN A 146 22.85 16.28 18.89
N VAL A 147 23.35 15.69 17.80
CA VAL A 147 24.64 16.06 17.18
C VAL A 147 24.64 17.54 16.77
N SER A 148 23.55 18.03 16.18
CA SER A 148 23.42 19.44 15.83
C SER A 148 23.47 20.35 17.06
N ALA A 149 22.82 19.96 18.16
CA ALA A 149 22.84 20.73 19.39
C ALA A 149 24.22 20.76 20.03
N ASP A 150 24.95 19.64 20.00
CA ASP A 150 26.32 19.55 20.51
C ASP A 150 27.28 20.38 19.67
N TYR A 151 27.12 20.37 18.34
CA TYR A 151 27.88 21.24 17.45
C TYR A 151 27.65 22.73 17.75
N GLU A 152 26.40 23.14 17.99
CA GLU A 152 26.08 24.51 18.41
C GLU A 152 26.65 24.86 19.80
N ARG A 153 26.84 23.88 20.69
CA ARG A 153 27.54 24.10 21.97
C ARG A 153 29.04 24.33 21.73
N VAL A 154 29.66 23.54 20.87
CA VAL A 154 31.08 23.68 20.50
C VAL A 154 31.33 25.04 19.84
N LYS A 155 30.47 25.46 18.90
CA LYS A 155 30.54 26.78 18.27
C LYS A 155 30.46 27.92 19.27
N ARG A 156 29.58 27.82 20.27
CA ARG A 156 29.49 28.82 21.35
C ARG A 156 30.71 28.86 22.25
N ALA A 157 31.35 27.73 22.51
CA ALA A 157 32.50 27.64 23.41
C ALA A 157 33.81 28.14 22.75
N PHE A 158 34.04 27.79 21.49
CA PHE A 158 35.31 28.05 20.79
C PHE A 158 35.24 29.18 19.75
N GLY A 159 34.04 29.67 19.45
CA GLY A 159 33.81 30.63 18.38
C GLY A 159 33.71 29.96 17.00
N PRO A 160 32.84 30.47 16.11
CA PRO A 160 32.55 29.83 14.82
C PRO A 160 33.79 29.71 13.92
N GLU A 161 34.62 30.76 13.86
CA GLU A 161 35.80 30.84 12.99
C GLU A 161 36.90 29.84 13.37
N GLN A 162 37.05 29.54 14.66
CA GLN A 162 38.04 28.56 15.12
C GLN A 162 37.55 27.13 14.86
N VAL A 163 36.26 26.87 15.06
CA VAL A 163 35.64 25.57 14.75
C VAL A 163 35.70 25.26 13.26
N ASP A 164 35.39 26.23 12.40
CA ASP A 164 35.40 26.04 10.95
C ASP A 164 36.81 25.74 10.43
N ARG A 165 37.85 26.44 10.94
CA ARG A 165 39.26 26.13 10.62
C ARG A 165 39.66 24.71 11.02
N ILE A 166 39.25 24.24 12.20
CA ILE A 166 39.54 22.88 12.66
C ILE A 166 38.86 21.85 11.74
N LEU A 167 37.60 22.10 11.35
CA LEU A 167 36.87 21.22 10.45
C LEU A 167 37.51 21.17 9.06
N GLU A 168 37.88 22.30 8.47
CA GLU A 168 38.54 22.33 7.16
C GLU A 168 39.85 21.56 7.16
N ALA A 169 40.68 21.75 8.21
CA ALA A 169 41.91 20.99 8.36
C ALA A 169 41.64 19.47 8.45
N ALA A 170 40.62 19.07 9.21
CA ALA A 170 40.22 17.67 9.33
C ALA A 170 39.73 17.10 7.98
N TYR A 171 38.92 17.84 7.22
CA TYR A 171 38.46 17.41 5.90
C TYR A 171 39.62 17.20 4.92
N GLN A 172 40.59 18.11 4.88
CA GLN A 172 41.76 17.99 4.01
C GLN A 172 42.61 16.76 4.36
N GLN A 173 42.79 16.49 5.65
CA GLN A 173 43.48 15.29 6.12
C GLN A 173 42.73 14.01 5.70
N GLU A 174 41.41 13.96 5.88
CA GLU A 174 40.60 12.79 5.52
C GLU A 174 40.65 12.52 4.00
N HIS A 175 40.59 13.57 3.18
CA HIS A 175 40.75 13.45 1.72
C HIS A 175 42.13 12.95 1.33
N ALA A 176 43.19 13.53 1.91
CA ALA A 176 44.57 13.09 1.66
C ALA A 176 44.79 11.62 2.07
N GLU A 177 44.21 11.18 3.19
CA GLU A 177 44.26 9.78 3.60
C GLU A 177 43.52 8.84 2.65
N LYS A 178 42.32 9.22 2.17
CA LYS A 178 41.56 8.42 1.21
C LYS A 178 42.34 8.22 -0.08
N GLU A 179 42.96 9.28 -0.60
CA GLU A 179 43.79 9.21 -1.81
C GLU A 179 45.07 8.37 -1.58
N ARG A 180 45.74 8.53 -0.43
CA ARG A 180 46.87 7.67 -0.06
C ARG A 180 46.48 6.18 0.03
N LYS A 181 45.34 5.88 0.66
CA LYS A 181 44.81 4.50 0.76
C LYS A 181 44.46 3.92 -0.62
N ARG A 182 43.90 4.73 -1.53
CA ARG A 182 43.63 4.33 -2.92
C ARG A 182 44.93 4.07 -3.70
N ALA A 183 45.90 4.96 -3.60
CA ALA A 183 47.21 4.81 -4.24
C ALA A 183 47.97 3.57 -3.73
N ALA A 184 47.94 3.30 -2.43
CA ALA A 184 48.53 2.11 -1.84
C ALA A 184 47.87 0.82 -2.33
N LYS A 185 46.53 0.76 -2.38
CA LYS A 185 45.80 -0.39 -2.96
C LYS A 185 46.11 -0.60 -4.44
N SER A 186 46.30 0.48 -5.20
CA SER A 186 46.66 0.40 -6.62
C SER A 186 48.07 -0.14 -6.83
N LYS A 187 49.06 0.28 -6.01
CA LYS A 187 50.44 -0.22 -6.08
C LYS A 187 50.54 -1.71 -5.79
N ILE A 188 49.89 -2.17 -4.71
CA ILE A 188 49.85 -3.60 -4.33
C ILE A 188 49.30 -4.48 -5.45
N ARG A 189 48.33 -3.97 -6.24
CA ARG A 189 47.73 -4.71 -7.34
C ARG A 189 48.59 -4.73 -8.62
N ILE A 190 49.54 -3.81 -8.76
CA ILE A 190 50.50 -3.76 -9.87
C ILE A 190 51.68 -4.68 -9.58
N ASP A 191 52.17 -4.73 -8.33
CA ASP A 191 53.30 -5.57 -7.93
C ASP A 191 52.95 -7.07 -7.82
N ALA A 192 51.66 -7.42 -7.83
CA ALA A 192 51.15 -8.79 -7.79
C ALA A 192 50.90 -9.42 -9.19
N ARG A 193 51.36 -8.77 -10.26
CA ARG A 193 51.15 -9.16 -11.67
C ARG A 193 52.48 -9.41 -12.37
#